data_AF-A0A8R7TER0-F1
#
_entry.id   AF-A0A8R7TER0-F1
#
_cell.length_a   1.000
_cell.length_b   1.000
_cell.length_c   1.000
_cell.angle_alpha   90.00
_cell.angle_beta   90.00
_cell.angle_gamma   90.00
#
_symmetry.space_group_name_H-M   'P 1'
#
loop_
_entity.id
_entity.type
_entity.pdbx_description
1 polymer ?
#
loop_
_entity_poly.entity_id
_entity_poly.type
_entity_poly.pdbx_seq_one_letter_code
_entity_poly.pdbx_strand_id
1 'polypeptide(L)'
;LLLRLQSGPALTKARRLHAVVLVCGHRHNAVLFTQLVQVYARLGQIEHTLLVLDGMPRRNSFAWNAAIKGLVDAGRFSEALETYQAMVDDWSAAADGFTYQPVIKACAAL
;
A
#
# COMPACT_ATOMS: atom_id res chain seq x y z
N LEU A 1 23.53 5.25 -2.66
CA LEU A 1 22.44 4.52 -3.39
C LEU A 1 21.08 4.68 -2.71
N LEU A 2 20.97 4.53 -1.38
CA LEU A 2 19.71 4.69 -0.62
C LEU A 2 19.10 6.10 -0.64
N LEU A 3 19.92 7.16 -0.80
CA LEU A 3 19.42 8.55 -0.93
C LEU A 3 18.73 8.84 -2.27
N ARG A 4 18.92 8.02 -3.32
CA ARG A 4 18.25 8.24 -4.62
C ARG A 4 16.78 7.80 -4.63
N LEU A 5 16.35 7.01 -3.64
CA LEU A 5 14.96 6.57 -3.50
C LEU A 5 14.08 7.58 -2.77
N GLN A 6 14.64 8.53 -2.00
CA GLN A 6 13.86 9.55 -1.29
C GLN A 6 13.45 10.75 -2.16
N SER A 7 14.01 10.89 -3.38
CA SER A 7 13.71 12.00 -4.30
C SER A 7 13.92 11.62 -5.77
N GLY A 8 13.28 10.53 -6.21
CA GLY A 8 13.28 10.12 -7.62
C GLY A 8 12.22 10.86 -8.48
N PRO A 9 12.41 10.96 -9.81
CA PRO A 9 11.40 11.53 -10.71
C PRO A 9 10.03 10.83 -10.61
N ALA A 10 10.03 9.51 -10.41
CA ALA A 10 8.81 8.71 -10.26
C ALA A 10 8.03 9.07 -8.98
N LEU A 11 8.73 9.27 -7.86
CA LEU A 11 8.09 9.71 -6.60
C LEU A 11 7.52 11.13 -6.72
N THR A 12 8.25 12.03 -7.38
CA THR A 12 7.76 13.38 -7.65
C THR A 12 6.48 13.34 -8.48
N LYS A 13 6.42 12.48 -9.50
CA LYS A 13 5.21 12.27 -10.32
C LYS A 13 4.07 11.67 -9.50
N ALA A 14 4.35 10.68 -8.64
CA ALA A 14 3.34 10.08 -7.75
C ALA A 14 2.73 11.11 -6.80
N ARG A 15 3.56 11.96 -6.15
CA ARG A 15 3.09 13.04 -5.28
C ARG A 15 2.25 14.08 -6.03
N ARG A 16 2.64 14.45 -7.25
CA ARG A 16 1.84 15.36 -8.09
C ARG A 16 0.49 14.75 -8.44
N LEU A 17 0.45 13.48 -8.86
CA LEU A 17 -0.80 12.77 -9.14
C LEU A 17 -1.68 12.71 -7.88
N HIS A 18 -1.12 12.35 -6.73
CA HIS A 18 -1.84 12.32 -5.47
C HIS A 18 -2.42 13.71 -5.12
N ALA A 19 -1.64 14.78 -5.25
CA ALA A 19 -2.12 16.14 -5.04
C ALA A 19 -3.28 16.51 -5.99
N VAL A 20 -3.18 16.15 -7.27
CA VAL A 20 -4.27 16.37 -8.26
C VAL A 20 -5.54 15.60 -7.86
N VAL A 21 -5.42 14.34 -7.45
CA VAL A 21 -6.56 13.54 -6.98
C VAL A 21 -7.27 14.23 -5.80
N LEU A 22 -6.52 14.80 -4.86
CA LEU A 22 -7.08 15.51 -3.71
C LEU A 22 -7.74 16.84 -4.11
N VAL A 23 -7.04 17.68 -4.88
CA VAL A 23 -7.51 19.02 -5.29
C VAL A 23 -8.74 18.94 -6.19
N CYS A 24 -8.81 17.93 -7.06
CA CYS A 24 -9.98 17.69 -7.92
C CYS A 24 -11.17 17.05 -7.18
N GLY A 25 -11.10 16.87 -5.86
CA GLY A 25 -12.21 16.36 -5.06
C GLY A 25 -12.43 14.85 -5.16
N HIS A 26 -11.47 14.08 -5.69
CA HIS A 26 -11.58 12.63 -5.85
C HIS A 26 -11.14 11.83 -4.63
N ARG A 27 -11.15 12.43 -3.43
CA ARG A 27 -10.73 11.81 -2.15
C ARG A 27 -11.47 10.52 -1.79
N HIS A 28 -12.63 10.25 -2.39
CA HIS A 28 -13.44 9.05 -2.16
C HIS A 28 -13.42 8.07 -3.33
N ASN A 29 -12.61 8.33 -4.37
CA ASN A 29 -12.51 7.44 -5.52
C ASN A 29 -11.59 6.25 -5.17
N ALA A 30 -12.21 5.13 -4.80
CA ALA A 30 -11.50 3.93 -4.40
C ALA A 30 -10.50 3.44 -5.46
N VAL A 31 -10.82 3.56 -6.76
CA VAL A 31 -9.94 3.13 -7.85
C VAL A 31 -8.66 3.97 -7.85
N LEU A 32 -8.78 5.30 -7.76
CA LEU A 32 -7.62 6.20 -7.75
C LEU A 32 -6.75 5.97 -6.51
N PHE A 33 -7.36 5.75 -5.34
CA PHE A 33 -6.61 5.49 -4.11
C PHE A 33 -5.92 4.11 -4.13
N THR A 34 -6.57 3.06 -4.65
CA THR A 34 -5.93 1.76 -4.87
C THR A 34 -4.71 1.90 -5.78
N GLN A 35 -4.81 2.69 -6.86
CA GLN A 35 -3.67 2.96 -7.74
C GLN A 35 -2.55 3.74 -7.02
N LEU A 36 -2.89 4.72 -6.18
CA LEU A 36 -1.92 5.44 -5.37
C LEU A 36 -1.18 4.52 -4.39
N VAL A 37 -1.89 3.64 -3.68
CA VAL A 37 -1.29 2.61 -2.80
C VAL A 37 -0.31 1.74 -3.60
N GLN A 38 -0.72 1.22 -4.76
CA GLN A 38 0.14 0.41 -5.63
C GLN A 38 1.38 1.16 -6.15
N VAL A 39 1.25 2.46 -6.45
CA VAL A 39 2.39 3.28 -6.91
C VAL A 39 3.36 3.52 -5.76
N TYR A 40 2.89 3.92 -4.58
CA TYR A 40 3.77 4.16 -3.44
C TYR A 40 4.46 2.87 -2.96
N ALA A 41 3.76 1.74 -2.93
CA ALA A 41 4.32 0.44 -2.55
C ALA A 41 5.47 0.04 -3.50
N ARG A 42 5.26 0.15 -4.83
CA ARG A 42 6.29 -0.14 -5.83
C ARG A 42 7.51 0.77 -5.76
N LEU A 43 7.34 2.00 -5.25
CA LEU A 43 8.42 2.96 -5.03
C LEU A 43 9.14 2.77 -3.68
N GLY A 44 8.75 1.76 -2.89
CA GLY A 44 9.27 1.53 -1.55
C GLY A 44 8.93 2.64 -0.56
N GLN A 45 7.92 3.47 -0.85
CA GLN A 45 7.47 4.54 0.04
C GLN A 45 6.38 3.99 0.96
N ILE A 46 6.79 3.14 1.89
CA ILE A 46 5.87 2.36 2.72
C ILE A 46 5.00 3.26 3.60
N GLU A 47 5.56 4.33 4.15
CA GLU A 47 4.83 5.29 4.99
C GLU A 47 3.70 5.95 4.20
N HIS A 48 3.95 6.31 2.93
CA HIS A 48 2.91 6.86 2.06
C HIS A 48 1.92 5.78 1.61
N THR A 49 2.37 4.53 1.46
CA THR A 49 1.50 3.40 1.11
C THR A 49 0.46 3.18 2.19
N LEU A 50 0.89 3.10 3.45
CA LEU A 50 0.00 2.93 4.61
C LEU A 50 -0.87 4.16 4.82
N LEU A 51 -0.31 5.37 4.73
CA LEU A 51 -1.11 6.60 4.86
C LEU A 51 -2.26 6.68 3.85
N VAL A 52 -2.01 6.33 2.59
CA VAL A 52 -3.05 6.35 1.55
C VAL A 52 -4.06 5.24 1.79
N LEU A 53 -3.61 4.03 2.17
CA LEU A 53 -4.48 2.92 2.52
C LEU A 53 -5.40 3.30 3.69
N ASP A 54 -4.85 3.94 4.72
CA ASP A 54 -5.57 4.35 5.92
C ASP A 54 -6.61 5.44 5.66
N GLY A 55 -6.33 6.31 4.69
CA GLY A 55 -7.26 7.34 4.24
C GLY A 55 -8.41 6.84 3.37
N MET A 56 -8.44 5.57 2.96
CA MET A 56 -9.51 5.05 2.12
C MET A 56 -10.80 4.80 2.93
N PRO A 57 -11.96 5.36 2.52
CA PRO A 57 -13.23 5.09 3.20
C PRO A 57 -13.67 3.62 3.12
N ARG A 58 -13.29 2.95 2.03
CA ARG A 58 -13.51 1.52 1.82
C ARG A 58 -12.31 0.96 1.06
N ARG A 59 -11.55 0.10 1.73
CA ARG A 59 -10.41 -0.60 1.14
C ARG A 59 -10.92 -1.79 0.31
N ASN A 60 -10.14 -2.23 -0.65
CA ASN A 60 -10.41 -3.42 -1.46
C ASN A 60 -9.19 -4.35 -1.40
N SER A 61 -9.34 -5.60 -1.86
CA SER A 61 -8.27 -6.59 -1.81
C SER A 61 -7.01 -6.11 -2.53
N PHE A 62 -7.15 -5.39 -3.66
CA PHE A 62 -6.00 -4.84 -4.38
C PHE A 62 -5.18 -3.83 -3.58
N ALA A 63 -5.82 -2.97 -2.78
CA ALA A 63 -5.12 -1.99 -1.94
C ALA A 63 -4.39 -2.69 -0.78
N TRP A 64 -5.09 -3.61 -0.09
CA TRP A 64 -4.50 -4.41 0.98
C TRP A 64 -3.31 -5.25 0.49
N ASN A 65 -3.49 -5.99 -0.61
CA ASN A 65 -2.45 -6.84 -1.20
C ASN A 65 -1.21 -6.03 -1.59
N ALA A 66 -1.41 -4.83 -2.14
CA ALA A 66 -0.30 -3.94 -2.49
C ALA A 66 0.47 -3.45 -1.26
N ALA A 67 -0.22 -3.10 -0.17
CA ALA A 67 0.42 -2.67 1.07
C ALA A 67 1.19 -3.83 1.75
N ILE A 68 0.54 -4.99 1.91
CA ILE A 68 1.15 -6.19 2.51
C ILE A 68 2.38 -6.60 1.71
N LYS A 69 2.28 -6.67 0.37
CA LYS A 69 3.42 -6.98 -0.49
C LYS A 69 4.53 -5.93 -0.35
N GLY A 70 4.19 -4.64 -0.32
CA GLY A 70 5.15 -3.56 -0.16
C GLY A 70 5.95 -3.68 1.14
N LEU A 71 5.27 -3.99 2.25
CA LEU A 71 5.91 -4.24 3.55
C LEU A 71 6.89 -5.43 3.49
N VAL A 72 6.46 -6.54 2.88
CA VAL A 72 7.32 -7.73 2.69
C VAL A 72 8.52 -7.45 1.80
N ASP A 73 8.35 -6.70 0.71
CA ASP A 73 9.44 -6.29 -0.17
C ASP A 73 10.44 -5.36 0.54
N ALA A 74 9.98 -4.58 1.53
CA ALA A 74 10.80 -3.72 2.38
C ALA A 74 11.41 -4.45 3.60
N GLY A 75 11.15 -5.75 3.78
CA GLY A 75 11.62 -6.52 4.93
C GLY A 75 10.91 -6.23 6.25
N ARG A 76 9.76 -5.53 6.21
CA ARG A 76 8.94 -5.17 7.39
C ARG A 76 7.91 -6.27 7.68
N PHE A 77 8.40 -7.47 8.00
CA PHE A 77 7.56 -8.68 8.05
C PHE A 77 6.50 -8.64 9.15
N SER A 78 6.83 -8.17 10.36
CA SER A 78 5.86 -8.04 11.46
C SER A 78 4.70 -7.12 11.08
N GLU A 79 5.01 -5.96 10.51
CA GLU A 79 4.00 -4.99 10.07
C GLU A 79 3.17 -5.51 8.89
N ALA A 80 3.75 -6.37 8.03
CA ALA A 80 2.98 -7.04 6.98
C ALA A 80 1.92 -7.98 7.57
N LEU A 81 2.24 -8.71 8.65
CA LEU A 81 1.30 -9.57 9.35
C LEU A 81 0.26 -8.77 10.13
N GLU A 82 0.64 -7.66 10.77
CA GLU A 82 -0.30 -6.73 11.40
C GLU A 82 -1.26 -6.13 10.38
N THR A 83 -0.77 -5.76 9.20
CA THR A 83 -1.59 -5.24 8.09
C THR A 83 -2.53 -6.31 7.54
N TYR A 84 -2.10 -7.57 7.47
CA TYR A 84 -2.98 -8.69 7.13
C TYR A 84 -4.07 -8.90 8.19
N GLN A 85 -3.73 -8.83 9.48
CA GLN A 85 -4.72 -8.92 10.54
C GLN A 85 -5.74 -7.77 10.46
N ALA A 86 -5.28 -6.55 10.21
CA ALA A 86 -6.15 -5.40 10.00
C ALA A 86 -7.09 -5.58 8.79
N MET A 87 -6.61 -6.21 7.70
CA MET A 87 -7.46 -6.58 6.56
C MET A 87 -8.59 -7.54 6.96
N VAL A 88 -8.27 -8.55 7.78
CA VAL A 88 -9.25 -9.53 8.27
C VAL A 88 -10.28 -8.86 9.17
N ASP A 89 -9.84 -7.96 10.05
CA ASP A 89 -10.70 -7.28 11.02
C ASP A 89 -11.59 -6.19 10.38
N ASP A 90 -11.13 -5.53 9.32
CA ASP A 90 -11.84 -4.45 8.62
C ASP A 90 -13.05 -4.94 7.80
N TRP A 91 -13.11 -6.24 7.46
CA TRP A 91 -14.21 -6.91 6.74
C TRP A 91 -14.61 -6.30 5.39
N SER A 92 -13.89 -5.28 4.90
CA SER A 92 -14.20 -4.58 3.64
C SER A 92 -13.82 -5.38 2.40
N ALA A 93 -12.89 -6.33 2.57
CA ALA A 93 -12.38 -7.20 1.52
C ALA A 93 -11.93 -8.54 2.12
N ALA A 94 -12.13 -9.63 1.38
CA ALA A 94 -11.61 -10.95 1.74
C ALA A 94 -10.16 -11.12 1.26
N ALA A 95 -9.36 -11.82 2.05
CA ALA A 95 -8.05 -12.29 1.63
C ALA A 95 -8.19 -13.29 0.47
N ASP A 96 -7.29 -13.20 -0.50
CA ASP A 96 -7.29 -14.03 -1.70
C ASP A 96 -5.91 -14.65 -1.97
N GLY A 97 -5.76 -15.36 -3.09
CA GLY A 97 -4.50 -16.00 -3.47
C GLY A 97 -3.31 -15.03 -3.57
N PHE A 98 -3.55 -13.74 -3.83
CA PHE A 98 -2.51 -12.71 -3.86
C PHE A 98 -2.14 -12.20 -2.46
N THR A 99 -3.02 -12.38 -1.47
CA THR A 99 -2.75 -12.08 -0.06
C THR A 99 -1.84 -13.13 0.59
N TYR A 100 -2.13 -14.42 0.36
CA TYR A 100 -1.44 -15.50 1.10
C TYR A 100 0.03 -15.63 0.75
N GLN A 101 0.41 -15.39 -0.51
CA GLN A 101 1.81 -15.49 -0.94
C GLN A 101 2.76 -14.58 -0.13
N PRO A 102 2.53 -13.24 -0.04
CA PRO A 102 3.38 -12.39 0.79
C PRO A 102 3.24 -12.67 2.29
N VAL A 103 2.06 -13.05 2.79
CA VAL A 103 1.86 -13.38 4.22
C VAL A 103 2.69 -14.60 4.63
N ILE A 104 2.66 -15.70 3.85
CA ILE A 104 3.47 -16.89 4.12
C ILE A 104 4.97 -16.53 4.10
N LYS A 105 5.39 -15.69 3.15
CA LYS A 105 6.77 -15.22 3.09
C LYS A 105 7.16 -14.43 4.34
N ALA A 106 6.26 -13.59 4.86
CA ALA A 106 6.49 -12.85 6.10
C ALA A 106 6.61 -13.80 7.30
N CYS A 107 5.71 -14.79 7.43
CA CYS A 107 5.79 -15.79 8.50
C CYS A 107 7.10 -16.58 8.48
N ALA A 108 7.59 -16.95 7.29
CA ALA A 108 8.83 -17.71 7.16
C ALA A 108 10.11 -16.88 7.41
N ALA A 109 9.99 -15.56 7.50
CA ALA A 109 11.12 -14.64 7.68
C ALA A 109 11.23 -14.09 9.11
N LEU A 110 10.35 -14.52 10.02
CA LEU A 110 10.39 -14.27 11.47
C LEU A 110 11.05 -15.46 12.19
#